data_AF-A0A1Q3M630-F1
#
_entry.id   AF-A0A1Q3M630-F1
#
_cell.length_a   1.000
_cell.length_b   1.000
_cell.length_c   1.000
_cell.angle_alpha   90.00
_cell.angle_beta   90.00
_cell.angle_gamma   90.00
#
_symmetry.space_group_name_H-M   'P 1'
#
loop_
_entity.id
_entity.type
_entity.pdbx_description
1 polymer ?
#
loop_
_entity_poly.entity_id
_entity_poly.type
_entity_poly.pdbx_seq_one_letter_code
_entity_poly.pdbx_strand_id
1 'polypeptide(L)'
;MNRMSKTVGIVIAVSIVLTVGAYFLIFNQGISHSTQDWANFGGYIGGILAPVFTVLNIAVFIRLTNAIDKSDEIRKNKELDYQKSLIITQIRQEELNTLTNILNKALLLEANLMSSNIITPIAAAHVYVESFMRTKHSLFPIEENAELFNKMLRLHKLLINYNKYMTEFLAINNPQALLQPQVSNYKTELLELLDCKSEVLSFMQQYIIQEIEMAKMNF
;
A
#
# COMPACT_ATOMS: atom_id res chain seq x y z
N MET A 1 3.46 33.76 13.82
CA MET A 1 4.84 34.07 14.25
C MET A 1 5.07 33.48 15.64
N ASN A 2 5.86 32.40 15.74
CA ASN A 2 6.07 31.65 16.98
C ASN A 2 6.65 32.53 18.11
N ARG A 3 6.30 32.27 19.38
CA ARG A 3 6.80 33.04 20.54
C ARG A 3 8.33 33.21 20.50
N MET A 4 9.05 32.15 20.14
CA MET A 4 10.51 32.18 20.04
C MET A 4 11.05 33.01 18.85
N SER A 5 10.32 33.16 17.74
CA SER A 5 10.75 34.07 16.67
C SER A 5 10.50 35.55 17.04
N LYS A 6 9.48 35.83 17.86
CA LYS A 6 9.26 37.17 18.42
C LYS A 6 10.36 37.56 19.42
N THR A 7 10.71 36.67 20.33
CA THR A 7 11.78 36.90 21.32
C THR A 7 13.13 37.15 20.65
N VAL A 8 13.48 36.33 19.65
CA VAL A 8 14.69 36.50 18.85
C VAL A 8 14.72 37.86 18.14
N GLY A 9 13.63 38.26 17.49
CA GLY A 9 13.55 39.57 16.82
C GLY A 9 13.70 40.75 17.79
N ILE A 10 13.13 40.63 19.00
CA ILE A 10 13.25 41.64 20.06
C ILE A 10 14.70 41.75 20.54
N VAL A 11 15.39 40.62 20.77
CA VAL A 11 16.80 40.63 21.20
C VAL A 11 17.68 41.30 20.15
N ILE A 12 17.50 40.99 18.86
CA ILE A 12 18.25 41.62 17.77
C ILE A 12 17.98 43.14 17.73
N ALA A 13 16.71 43.54 17.78
CA ALA A 13 16.34 44.95 17.75
C ALA A 13 16.92 45.72 18.95
N VAL A 14 16.85 45.15 20.15
CA VAL A 14 17.42 45.75 21.37
C VAL A 14 18.94 45.85 21.28
N SER A 15 19.64 44.82 20.78
CA SER A 15 21.10 44.85 20.59
C SER A 15 21.52 45.92 19.59
N ILE A 16 20.79 46.12 18.50
CA ILE A 16 21.05 47.18 17.51
C ILE A 16 20.79 48.56 18.14
N VAL A 17 19.68 48.74 18.87
CA VAL A 17 19.35 50.01 19.52
C VAL A 17 20.37 50.36 20.61
N LEU A 18 20.83 49.40 21.42
CA LEU A 18 21.87 49.62 22.42
C LEU A 18 23.21 50.00 21.79
N THR A 19 23.57 49.32 20.70
CA THR A 19 24.79 49.57 19.92
C THR A 19 24.81 50.99 19.34
N VAL A 20 23.73 51.36 18.65
CA VAL A 20 23.59 52.68 18.01
C VAL A 20 23.40 53.77 19.07
N GLY A 21 22.65 53.48 20.14
CA GLY A 21 22.45 54.40 21.26
C GLY A 21 23.74 54.71 22.02
N ALA A 22 24.57 53.69 22.29
CA ALA A 22 25.88 53.88 22.92
C ALA A 22 26.83 54.73 22.08
N TYR A 23 26.78 54.60 20.74
CA TYR A 23 27.55 55.45 19.83
C TYR A 23 27.19 56.93 20.01
N PHE A 24 25.91 57.28 19.97
CA PHE A 24 25.46 58.67 20.11
C PHE A 24 25.69 59.25 21.51
N LEU A 25 25.68 58.41 22.56
CA LEU A 25 25.98 58.86 23.92
C LEU A 25 27.47 59.18 24.13
N ILE A 26 28.38 58.47 23.46
CA ILE A 26 29.83 58.67 23.58
C ILE A 26 30.33 59.76 22.62
N PHE A 27 29.86 59.76 21.37
CA PHE A 27 30.24 60.72 20.35
C PHE A 27 29.24 61.88 20.28
N ASN A 28 29.18 62.67 21.36
CA ASN A 28 28.10 63.64 21.52
C ASN A 28 28.28 64.94 20.70
N GLN A 29 29.17 65.02 19.70
CA GLN A 29 29.33 66.18 18.79
C GLN A 29 29.96 65.83 17.40
N GLY A 30 29.38 64.85 16.68
CA GLY A 30 29.67 64.62 15.24
C GLY A 30 30.34 63.30 14.93
N ILE A 31 30.41 62.98 13.63
CA ILE A 31 31.03 61.75 13.10
C ILE A 31 32.55 61.84 13.31
N SER A 32 33.15 60.88 14.04
CA SER A 32 34.60 60.89 14.22
C SER A 32 35.33 60.77 12.88
N HIS A 33 36.32 61.64 12.66
CA HIS A 33 37.21 61.59 11.50
C HIS A 33 38.45 60.70 11.72
N SER A 34 38.62 60.16 12.94
CA SER A 34 39.73 59.27 13.29
C SER A 34 39.39 57.83 12.93
N THR A 35 40.21 57.20 12.08
CA THR A 35 40.10 55.77 11.75
C THR A 35 40.21 54.87 12.98
N GLN A 36 40.93 55.31 14.01
CA GLN A 36 41.11 54.54 15.24
C GLN A 36 39.81 54.40 16.05
N ASP A 37 38.98 55.44 16.07
CA ASP A 37 37.70 55.43 16.81
C ASP A 37 36.70 54.47 16.17
N TRP A 38 36.69 54.41 14.84
CA TRP A 38 35.90 53.45 14.08
C TRP A 38 36.37 52.01 14.30
N ALA A 39 37.68 51.78 14.39
CA ALA A 39 38.22 50.47 14.71
C ALA A 39 37.81 50.02 16.12
N ASN A 40 37.89 50.91 17.11
CA ASN A 40 37.49 50.61 18.49
C ASN A 40 35.98 50.36 18.60
N PHE A 41 35.16 51.17 17.92
CA PHE A 41 33.71 50.98 17.87
C PHE A 41 33.33 49.67 17.17
N GLY A 42 33.92 49.37 16.02
CA GLY A 42 33.73 48.10 15.32
C GLY A 42 34.10 46.90 16.19
N GLY A 43 35.17 47.00 16.99
CA GLY A 43 35.57 45.98 17.96
C GLY A 43 34.54 45.79 19.08
N TYR A 44 34.00 46.87 19.65
CA TYR A 44 32.94 46.82 20.66
C TYR A 44 31.66 46.18 20.12
N ILE A 45 31.23 46.59 18.92
CA ILE A 45 30.04 46.05 18.26
C ILE A 45 30.22 44.59 17.87
N GLY A 46 31.36 44.25 17.28
CA GLY A 46 31.71 42.88 16.97
C GLY A 46 31.71 41.99 18.21
N GLY A 47 32.26 42.48 19.34
CA GLY A 47 32.31 41.75 20.60
C GLY A 47 30.93 41.47 21.22
N ILE A 48 30.00 42.41 21.13
CA ILE A 48 28.64 42.26 21.67
C ILE A 48 27.73 41.47 20.73
N LEU A 49 27.80 41.75 19.43
CA LEU A 49 26.92 41.10 18.45
C LEU A 49 27.36 39.68 18.12
N ALA A 50 28.65 39.33 18.21
CA ALA A 50 29.11 37.98 17.90
C ALA A 50 28.41 36.90 18.75
N PRO A 51 28.35 36.98 20.09
CA PRO A 51 27.60 36.03 20.91
C PRO A 51 26.11 35.98 20.55
N VAL A 52 25.49 37.11 20.22
CA VAL A 52 24.08 37.18 19.82
C VAL A 52 23.87 36.41 18.51
N PHE A 53 24.70 36.65 17.49
CA PHE A 53 24.64 35.91 16.22
C PHE A 53 24.94 34.42 16.38
N THR A 54 25.83 34.03 17.29
CA THR A 54 26.08 32.62 17.61
C THR A 54 24.81 31.94 18.14
N VAL A 55 24.11 32.54 19.11
CA VAL A 55 22.87 31.98 19.65
C VAL A 55 21.77 31.91 18.58
N LEU A 56 21.70 32.90 17.70
CA LEU A 56 20.76 32.90 16.58
C LEU A 56 21.05 31.77 15.59
N ASN A 57 22.31 31.58 15.22
CA ASN A 57 22.73 30.49 14.34
C ASN A 57 22.35 29.14 14.93
N ILE A 58 22.59 28.91 16.22
CA ILE A 58 22.18 27.68 16.91
C ILE A 58 20.67 27.52 16.89
N ALA A 59 19.90 28.59 17.18
CA ALA A 59 18.44 28.53 17.18
C ALA A 59 17.85 28.23 15.79
N VAL A 60 18.43 28.82 14.74
CA VAL A 60 18.06 28.54 13.34
C VAL A 60 18.42 27.10 12.99
N PHE A 61 19.61 26.64 13.36
CA PHE A 61 20.07 25.28 13.10
C PHE A 61 19.14 24.25 13.75
N ILE A 62 18.80 24.41 15.04
CA ILE A 62 17.85 23.53 15.74
C ILE A 62 16.49 23.49 15.03
N ARG A 63 15.98 24.65 14.57
CA ARG A 63 14.72 24.67 13.83
C ARG A 63 14.80 23.98 12.49
N LEU A 64 15.92 24.15 11.78
CA LEU A 64 16.15 23.49 10.50
C LEU A 64 16.22 21.99 10.70
N THR A 65 17.01 21.51 11.67
CA THR A 65 17.10 20.08 12.04
C THR A 65 15.72 19.52 12.37
N ASN A 66 14.96 20.16 13.26
CA ASN A 66 13.62 19.68 13.62
C ASN A 66 12.64 19.67 12.43
N ALA A 67 12.76 20.62 11.50
CA ALA A 67 11.94 20.65 10.29
C ALA A 67 12.32 19.51 9.33
N ILE A 68 13.62 19.23 9.19
CA ILE A 68 14.14 18.12 8.41
C ILE A 68 13.68 16.79 9.02
N ASP A 69 13.88 16.58 10.31
CA ASP A 69 13.50 15.36 11.02
C ASP A 69 12.00 15.07 10.86
N LYS A 70 11.15 16.09 11.02
CA LYS A 70 9.70 15.95 10.82
C LYS A 70 9.37 15.59 9.36
N SER A 71 10.06 16.19 8.39
CA SER A 71 9.83 15.88 6.97
C SER A 71 10.29 14.46 6.62
N ASP A 72 11.37 14.00 7.23
CA ASP A 72 11.93 12.66 7.05
C ASP A 72 11.04 11.59 7.70
N GLU A 73 10.45 11.86 8.87
CA GLU A 73 9.45 10.98 9.49
C GLU A 73 8.21 10.82 8.61
N ILE A 74 7.69 11.91 8.04
CA ILE A 74 6.54 11.85 7.13
C ILE A 74 6.90 11.02 5.89
N ARG A 75 8.08 11.26 5.30
CA ARG A 75 8.56 10.50 4.13
C ARG A 75 8.72 9.02 4.46
N LYS A 76 9.29 8.70 5.62
CA LYS A 76 9.47 7.32 6.10
C LYS A 76 8.14 6.62 6.34
N ASN A 77 7.16 7.28 6.94
CA ASN A 77 5.84 6.69 7.18
C ASN A 77 5.12 6.42 5.86
N LYS A 78 5.14 7.37 4.91
CA LYS A 78 4.61 7.16 3.56
C LYS A 78 5.26 5.97 2.84
N GLU A 79 6.59 5.88 2.93
CA GLU A 79 7.35 4.76 2.35
C GLU A 79 6.98 3.41 3.00
N LEU A 80 6.86 3.37 4.34
CA LEU A 80 6.44 2.16 5.04
C LEU A 80 5.03 1.72 4.65
N ASP A 81 4.10 2.66 4.50
CA ASP A 81 2.72 2.35 4.10
C ASP A 81 2.66 1.87 2.65
N TYR A 82 3.46 2.45 1.76
CA TYR A 82 3.64 1.96 0.40
C TYR A 82 4.21 0.53 0.38
N GLN A 83 5.26 0.25 1.13
CA GLN A 83 5.84 -1.11 1.23
C GLN A 83 4.82 -2.13 1.74
N LYS A 84 4.01 -1.80 2.76
CA LYS A 84 2.93 -2.67 3.23
C LYS A 84 1.91 -2.95 2.12
N SER A 85 1.50 -1.93 1.37
CA SER A 85 0.54 -2.12 0.25
C SER A 85 1.10 -3.02 -0.86
N LEU A 86 2.39 -2.91 -1.17
CA LEU A 86 3.06 -3.78 -2.13
C LEU A 86 3.10 -5.23 -1.65
N ILE A 87 3.44 -5.46 -0.39
CA ILE A 87 3.46 -6.81 0.19
C ILE A 87 2.06 -7.44 0.16
N ILE A 88 1.02 -6.70 0.55
CA ILE A 88 -0.37 -7.17 0.49
C ILE A 88 -0.77 -7.53 -0.95
N THR A 89 -0.42 -6.67 -1.91
CA THR A 89 -0.65 -6.91 -3.35
C THR A 89 0.04 -8.18 -3.83
N GLN A 90 1.29 -8.41 -3.43
CA GLN A 90 2.04 -9.62 -3.79
C GLN A 90 1.39 -10.88 -3.23
N ILE A 91 0.99 -10.86 -1.95
CA ILE A 91 0.29 -11.99 -1.32
C ILE A 91 -1.03 -12.28 -2.04
N ARG A 92 -1.80 -11.23 -2.40
CA ARG A 92 -3.05 -11.38 -3.18
C ARG A 92 -2.79 -12.02 -4.54
N GLN A 93 -1.75 -11.57 -5.26
CA GLN A 93 -1.39 -12.13 -6.55
C GLN A 93 -0.96 -13.60 -6.44
N GLU A 94 -0.20 -13.95 -5.42
CA GLU A 94 0.23 -15.33 -5.14
C GLU A 94 -0.96 -16.25 -4.85
N GLU A 95 -1.90 -15.81 -4.01
CA GLU A 95 -3.12 -16.55 -3.71
C GLU A 95 -4.03 -16.69 -4.94
N LEU A 96 -4.15 -15.65 -5.75
CA LEU A 96 -4.91 -15.69 -7.00
C LEU A 96 -4.26 -16.66 -8.01
N ASN A 97 -2.94 -16.67 -8.12
CA ASN A 97 -2.21 -17.63 -8.95
C ASN A 97 -2.43 -19.07 -8.45
N THR A 98 -2.44 -19.26 -7.13
CA THR A 98 -2.72 -20.57 -6.50
C THR A 98 -4.13 -21.04 -6.81
N LEU A 99 -5.14 -20.18 -6.63
CA LEU A 99 -6.53 -20.45 -7.02
C LEU A 99 -6.62 -20.80 -8.51
N THR A 100 -6.00 -20.00 -9.37
CA THR A 100 -5.97 -20.22 -10.83
C THR A 100 -5.39 -21.58 -11.17
N ASN A 101 -4.29 -21.97 -10.53
CA ASN A 101 -3.64 -23.26 -10.75
C ASN A 101 -4.51 -24.44 -10.30
N ILE A 102 -5.18 -24.32 -9.15
CA ILE A 102 -6.09 -25.35 -8.65
C ILE A 102 -7.30 -25.51 -9.58
N LEU A 103 -7.90 -24.39 -9.99
CA LEU A 103 -9.03 -24.40 -10.94
C LEU A 103 -8.59 -24.91 -12.32
N ASN A 104 -7.39 -24.56 -12.80
CA ASN A 104 -6.85 -25.12 -14.03
C ASN A 104 -6.68 -26.63 -13.93
N LYS A 105 -6.14 -27.16 -12.83
CA LYS A 105 -5.98 -28.61 -12.64
C LYS A 105 -7.32 -29.36 -12.59
N ALA A 106 -8.36 -28.74 -12.02
CA ALA A 106 -9.70 -29.33 -12.02
C ALA A 106 -10.35 -29.37 -13.42
N LEU A 107 -9.96 -28.46 -14.32
CA LEU A 107 -10.58 -28.29 -15.64
C LEU A 107 -9.73 -28.81 -16.80
N LEU A 108 -8.41 -28.93 -16.60
CA LEU A 108 -7.51 -29.68 -17.45
C LEU A 108 -7.81 -31.15 -17.21
N LEU A 109 -8.85 -31.61 -17.87
CA LEU A 109 -9.02 -33.02 -18.18
C LEU A 109 -7.81 -33.38 -19.06
N GLU A 110 -6.70 -33.81 -18.45
CA GLU A 110 -5.76 -34.64 -19.21
C GLU A 110 -6.63 -35.74 -19.81
N ALA A 111 -6.60 -35.85 -21.14
CA ALA A 111 -7.39 -36.79 -21.94
C ALA A 111 -6.95 -38.25 -21.69
N ASN A 112 -6.73 -38.60 -20.43
CA ASN A 112 -6.42 -39.90 -19.92
C ASN A 112 -7.54 -40.30 -18.96
N LEU A 113 -8.75 -40.38 -19.53
CA LEU A 113 -10.03 -40.82 -18.93
C LEU A 113 -9.98 -42.23 -18.29
N MET A 114 -8.81 -42.85 -18.24
CA MET A 114 -8.55 -44.22 -17.81
C MET A 114 -7.86 -44.31 -16.44
N SER A 115 -7.52 -43.18 -15.78
CA SER A 115 -6.98 -43.20 -14.42
C SER A 115 -8.03 -42.75 -13.41
N SER A 116 -8.15 -43.47 -12.29
CA SER A 116 -9.02 -43.16 -11.15
C SER A 116 -8.73 -41.82 -10.46
N ASN A 117 -7.80 -41.02 -10.99
CA ASN A 117 -7.29 -39.80 -10.38
C ASN A 117 -8.01 -38.52 -10.84
N ILE A 118 -8.97 -38.56 -11.77
CA ILE A 118 -9.66 -37.37 -12.32
C ILE A 118 -10.64 -36.73 -11.32
N ILE A 119 -11.22 -37.52 -10.40
CA ILE A 119 -12.13 -37.01 -9.35
C ILE A 119 -11.35 -36.14 -8.34
N THR A 120 -10.08 -36.46 -8.09
CA THR A 120 -9.27 -35.81 -7.05
C THR A 120 -9.03 -34.32 -7.29
N PRO A 121 -8.66 -33.84 -8.50
CA PRO A 121 -8.52 -32.42 -8.79
C PRO A 121 -9.81 -31.60 -8.63
N ILE A 122 -10.96 -32.14 -9.04
CA ILE A 122 -12.25 -31.43 -8.95
C ILE A 122 -12.69 -31.35 -7.49
N ALA A 123 -12.56 -32.46 -6.74
CA ALA A 123 -12.80 -32.51 -5.31
C ALA A 123 -11.92 -31.48 -4.56
N ALA A 124 -10.62 -31.47 -4.86
CA ALA A 124 -9.68 -30.52 -4.28
C ALA A 124 -10.05 -29.06 -4.60
N ALA A 125 -10.55 -28.78 -5.82
CA ALA A 125 -10.91 -27.42 -6.22
C ALA A 125 -12.13 -26.89 -5.46
N HIS A 126 -13.22 -27.66 -5.32
CA HIS A 126 -14.38 -27.13 -4.58
C HIS A 126 -14.06 -26.96 -3.09
N VAL A 127 -13.29 -27.88 -2.48
CA VAL A 127 -12.81 -27.73 -1.09
C VAL A 127 -11.90 -26.52 -0.94
N TYR A 128 -11.00 -26.27 -1.89
CA TYR A 128 -10.14 -25.09 -1.86
C TYR A 128 -10.94 -23.80 -2.00
N VAL A 129 -11.93 -23.75 -2.92
CA VAL A 129 -12.79 -22.57 -3.07
C VAL A 129 -13.58 -22.29 -1.79
N GLU A 130 -14.10 -23.31 -1.12
CA GLU A 130 -14.75 -23.15 0.19
C GLU A 130 -13.76 -22.60 1.25
N SER A 131 -12.58 -23.21 1.37
CA SER A 131 -11.54 -22.75 2.30
C SER A 131 -11.12 -21.31 2.01
N PHE A 132 -10.96 -20.97 0.73
CA PHE A 132 -10.59 -19.63 0.26
C PHE A 132 -11.64 -18.60 0.72
N MET A 133 -12.92 -18.88 0.47
CA MET A 133 -14.03 -18.01 0.89
C MET A 133 -14.08 -17.80 2.40
N ARG A 134 -13.63 -18.78 3.22
CA ARG A 134 -13.71 -18.74 4.69
C ARG A 134 -12.45 -18.20 5.39
N THR A 135 -11.31 -18.17 4.71
CA THR A 135 -10.01 -17.89 5.36
C THR A 135 -9.33 -16.66 4.82
N LYS A 136 -9.69 -16.22 3.60
CA LYS A 136 -8.98 -15.13 2.91
C LYS A 136 -9.67 -13.77 3.04
N HIS A 137 -10.57 -13.59 4.01
CA HIS A 137 -11.30 -12.34 4.26
C HIS A 137 -10.39 -11.11 4.46
N SER A 138 -9.23 -11.29 5.10
CA SER A 138 -8.26 -10.20 5.30
C SER A 138 -7.51 -9.82 4.03
N LEU A 139 -7.46 -10.72 3.04
CA LEU A 139 -6.80 -10.51 1.76
C LEU A 139 -7.79 -10.10 0.68
N PHE A 140 -9.03 -10.57 0.71
CA PHE A 140 -10.05 -10.20 -0.26
C PHE A 140 -11.34 -9.87 0.50
N PRO A 141 -12.06 -8.79 0.13
CA PRO A 141 -13.30 -8.39 0.76
C PRO A 141 -14.45 -9.29 0.30
N ILE A 142 -14.33 -10.61 0.51
CA ILE A 142 -15.25 -11.62 -0.05
C ILE A 142 -16.64 -11.45 0.54
N GLU A 143 -16.77 -11.21 1.84
CA GLU A 143 -18.07 -11.03 2.50
C GLU A 143 -18.66 -9.63 2.30
N GLU A 144 -17.79 -8.62 2.19
CA GLU A 144 -18.20 -7.22 2.00
C GLU A 144 -18.64 -6.96 0.54
N ASN A 145 -18.04 -7.68 -0.41
CA ASN A 145 -18.36 -7.56 -1.83
C ASN A 145 -19.36 -8.63 -2.26
N ALA A 146 -20.64 -8.29 -2.22
CA ALA A 146 -21.73 -9.18 -2.60
C ALA A 146 -21.59 -9.75 -4.02
N GLU A 147 -21.00 -9.00 -4.96
CA GLU A 147 -20.76 -9.48 -6.32
C GLU A 147 -19.72 -10.61 -6.33
N LEU A 148 -18.57 -10.38 -5.70
CA LEU A 148 -17.51 -11.39 -5.56
C LEU A 148 -18.01 -12.63 -4.82
N PHE A 149 -18.72 -12.44 -3.71
CA PHE A 149 -19.32 -13.52 -2.93
C PHE A 149 -20.21 -14.41 -3.80
N ASN A 150 -21.13 -13.79 -4.54
CA ASN A 150 -22.09 -14.51 -5.38
C ASN A 150 -21.39 -15.26 -6.53
N LYS A 151 -20.38 -14.65 -7.16
CA LYS A 151 -19.57 -15.29 -8.21
C LYS A 151 -18.79 -16.50 -7.66
N MET A 152 -18.15 -16.36 -6.50
CA MET A 152 -17.43 -17.45 -5.84
C MET A 152 -18.36 -18.57 -5.39
N LEU A 153 -19.54 -18.25 -4.86
CA LEU A 153 -20.56 -19.21 -4.47
C LEU A 153 -21.11 -19.98 -5.68
N ARG A 154 -21.34 -19.28 -6.80
CA ARG A 154 -21.73 -19.91 -8.07
C ARG A 154 -20.65 -20.87 -8.56
N LEU A 155 -19.38 -20.44 -8.57
CA LEU A 155 -18.24 -21.28 -8.94
C LEU A 155 -18.17 -22.54 -8.07
N HIS A 156 -18.30 -22.39 -6.74
CA HIS A 156 -18.31 -23.50 -5.80
C HIS A 156 -19.41 -24.52 -6.12
N LYS A 157 -20.65 -24.06 -6.36
CA LYS A 157 -21.79 -24.91 -6.72
C LYS A 157 -21.55 -25.65 -8.05
N LEU A 158 -21.04 -24.95 -9.06
CA LEU A 158 -20.74 -25.57 -10.37
C LEU A 158 -19.66 -26.65 -10.24
N LEU A 159 -18.61 -26.42 -9.44
CA LEU A 159 -17.58 -27.43 -9.17
C LEU A 159 -18.14 -28.66 -8.44
N ILE A 160 -19.05 -28.48 -7.46
CA ILE A 160 -19.71 -29.60 -6.77
C ILE A 160 -20.55 -30.41 -7.76
N ASN A 161 -21.36 -29.74 -8.57
CA ASN A 161 -22.21 -30.39 -9.56
C ASN A 161 -21.37 -31.16 -10.59
N TYR A 162 -20.29 -30.55 -11.07
CA TYR A 162 -19.36 -31.18 -11.99
C TYR A 162 -18.66 -32.40 -11.36
N ASN A 163 -18.23 -32.30 -10.10
CA ASN A 163 -17.65 -33.43 -9.37
C ASN A 163 -18.63 -34.61 -9.24
N LYS A 164 -19.89 -34.31 -8.88
CA LYS A 164 -20.96 -35.29 -8.77
C LYS A 164 -21.21 -35.98 -10.11
N TYR A 165 -21.36 -35.20 -11.18
CA TYR A 165 -21.51 -35.73 -12.54
C TYR A 165 -20.35 -36.64 -12.94
N MET A 166 -19.10 -36.20 -12.75
CA MET A 166 -17.92 -37.00 -13.11
C MET A 166 -17.84 -38.30 -12.29
N THR A 167 -18.25 -38.25 -11.02
CA THR A 167 -18.32 -39.44 -10.16
C THR A 167 -19.40 -40.42 -10.64
N GLU A 168 -20.58 -39.92 -10.99
CA GLU A 168 -21.68 -40.72 -11.52
C GLU A 168 -21.34 -41.31 -12.90
N PHE A 169 -20.74 -40.52 -13.80
CA PHE A 169 -20.27 -40.98 -15.11
C PHE A 169 -19.23 -42.10 -15.00
N LEU A 170 -18.26 -41.97 -14.09
CA LEU A 170 -17.26 -43.01 -13.85
C LEU A 170 -17.85 -44.25 -13.16
N ALA A 171 -18.85 -44.08 -12.28
CA ALA A 171 -19.59 -45.19 -11.68
C ALA A 171 -20.49 -45.94 -12.69
N ILE A 172 -20.97 -45.23 -13.72
CA ILE A 172 -21.74 -45.73 -14.87
C ILE A 172 -20.89 -46.58 -15.83
N ASN A 173 -19.57 -46.70 -15.64
CA ASN A 173 -18.73 -47.69 -16.33
C ASN A 173 -18.98 -49.15 -15.86
N ASN A 174 -20.20 -49.44 -15.39
CA ASN A 174 -20.81 -50.75 -15.50
C ASN A 174 -21.28 -50.89 -16.98
N PRO A 175 -20.83 -51.89 -17.76
CA PRO A 175 -20.98 -51.94 -19.23
C PRO A 175 -22.40 -51.72 -19.79
N GLN A 176 -23.44 -51.84 -18.96
CA GLN A 176 -24.84 -51.70 -19.35
C GLN A 176 -25.39 -50.26 -19.28
N ALA A 177 -24.71 -49.32 -18.61
CA ALA A 177 -25.26 -47.96 -18.41
C ALA A 177 -24.88 -46.98 -19.54
N LEU A 178 -23.96 -47.36 -20.44
CA LEU A 178 -23.65 -46.68 -21.71
C LEU A 178 -24.83 -46.69 -22.72
N LEU A 179 -25.91 -47.42 -22.44
CA LEU A 179 -27.10 -47.53 -23.29
C LEU A 179 -28.22 -46.56 -22.89
N GLN A 180 -28.06 -45.74 -21.83
CA GLN A 180 -29.09 -44.79 -21.42
C GLN A 180 -28.81 -43.37 -21.97
N PRO A 181 -29.81 -42.71 -22.58
CA PRO A 181 -29.67 -41.41 -23.23
C PRO A 181 -29.75 -40.25 -22.21
N GLN A 182 -29.09 -40.37 -21.06
CA GLN A 182 -28.99 -39.29 -20.06
C GLN A 182 -27.62 -38.61 -20.08
N VAL A 183 -27.05 -38.43 -21.26
CA VAL A 183 -25.96 -37.46 -21.44
C VAL A 183 -26.62 -36.07 -21.38
N SER A 184 -26.87 -35.56 -20.17
CA SER A 184 -27.04 -34.11 -19.98
C SER A 184 -25.86 -33.43 -20.66
N ASN A 185 -26.08 -32.25 -21.24
CA ASN A 185 -25.14 -31.61 -22.15
C ASN A 185 -23.86 -31.19 -21.39
N TYR A 186 -22.93 -32.14 -21.16
CA TYR A 186 -21.65 -31.98 -20.46
C TYR A 186 -20.87 -30.76 -20.97
N LYS A 187 -20.96 -30.52 -22.27
CA LYS A 187 -20.35 -29.36 -22.91
C LYS A 187 -20.90 -28.05 -22.35
N THR A 188 -22.21 -27.94 -22.13
CA THR A 188 -22.84 -26.75 -21.57
C THR A 188 -22.44 -26.51 -20.11
N GLU A 189 -22.43 -27.56 -19.28
CA GLU A 189 -22.02 -27.44 -17.87
C GLU A 189 -20.53 -27.08 -17.73
N LEU A 190 -19.66 -27.67 -18.55
CA LEU A 190 -18.24 -27.34 -18.58
C LEU A 190 -18.00 -25.91 -19.08
N LEU A 191 -18.73 -25.46 -20.11
CA LEU A 191 -18.65 -24.09 -20.61
C LEU A 191 -19.10 -23.09 -19.54
N GLU A 192 -20.21 -23.35 -18.86
CA GLU A 192 -20.69 -22.49 -17.77
C GLU A 192 -19.68 -22.40 -16.62
N LEU A 193 -19.02 -23.50 -16.29
CA LEU A 193 -17.95 -23.54 -15.29
C LEU A 193 -16.70 -22.76 -15.73
N LEU A 194 -16.31 -22.86 -17.00
CA LEU A 194 -15.20 -22.10 -17.58
C LEU A 194 -15.49 -20.59 -17.59
N ASP A 195 -16.70 -20.20 -17.97
CA ASP A 195 -17.14 -18.81 -17.97
C ASP A 195 -17.15 -18.25 -16.54
N CYS A 196 -17.78 -18.97 -15.60
CA CYS A 196 -17.84 -18.56 -14.20
C CYS A 196 -16.45 -18.45 -13.56
N LYS A 197 -15.54 -19.38 -13.86
CA LYS A 197 -14.14 -19.28 -13.45
C LYS A 197 -13.50 -18.00 -13.98
N SER A 198 -13.66 -17.73 -15.28
CA SER A 198 -13.05 -16.57 -15.94
C SER A 198 -13.57 -15.26 -15.35
N GLU A 199 -14.87 -15.19 -15.04
CA GLU A 199 -15.48 -14.06 -14.34
C GLU A 199 -14.88 -13.83 -12.96
N VAL A 200 -14.75 -14.88 -12.14
CA VAL A 200 -14.17 -14.80 -10.78
C VAL A 200 -12.72 -14.30 -10.85
N LEU A 201 -11.90 -14.91 -11.73
CA LEU A 201 -10.50 -14.55 -11.86
C LEU A 201 -10.34 -13.12 -12.35
N SER A 202 -11.10 -12.72 -13.37
CA SER A 202 -11.10 -11.34 -13.90
C SER A 202 -11.49 -10.32 -12.83
N PHE A 203 -12.55 -10.60 -12.06
CA PHE A 203 -13.01 -9.72 -10.99
C PHE A 203 -11.92 -9.52 -9.93
N MET A 204 -11.29 -10.61 -9.48
CA MET A 204 -10.21 -10.53 -8.50
C MET A 204 -8.96 -9.82 -9.04
N GLN A 205 -8.62 -9.99 -10.31
CA GLN A 205 -7.54 -9.25 -10.97
C GLN A 205 -7.82 -7.75 -11.01
N GLN A 206 -9.04 -7.38 -11.41
CA GLN A 206 -9.47 -5.97 -11.45
C GLN A 206 -9.41 -5.32 -10.06
N TYR A 207 -9.85 -6.04 -9.03
CA TYR A 207 -9.75 -5.59 -7.64
C TYR A 207 -8.30 -5.28 -7.24
N ILE A 208 -7.36 -6.17 -7.56
CA ILE A 208 -5.93 -5.96 -7.27
C ILE A 208 -5.38 -4.74 -8.04
N ILE A 209 -5.74 -4.58 -9.32
CA ILE A 209 -5.27 -3.46 -10.15
C ILE A 209 -5.78 -2.12 -9.63
N GLN A 210 -7.07 -2.02 -9.29
CA GLN A 210 -7.69 -0.78 -8.79
C GLN A 210 -7.04 -0.31 -7.49
N GLU A 211 -6.68 -1.22 -6.60
CA GLU A 211 -5.99 -0.86 -5.37
C GLU A 211 -4.58 -0.29 -5.62
N ILE A 212 -3.82 -0.88 -6.55
CA ILE A 212 -2.50 -0.36 -6.95
C ILE A 212 -2.63 1.05 -7.53
N GLU A 213 -3.66 1.31 -8.34
CA GLU A 213 -3.94 2.62 -8.90
C GLU A 213 -4.30 3.65 -7.80
N MET A 214 -5.13 3.26 -6.83
CA MET A 214 -5.44 4.12 -5.68
C MET A 214 -4.22 4.37 -4.78
N ALA A 215 -3.34 3.38 -4.59
CA ALA A 215 -2.11 3.54 -3.82
C ALA A 215 -1.17 4.55 -4.49
N LYS A 216 -1.10 4.57 -5.83
CA LYS A 216 -0.31 5.56 -6.58
C LYS A 216 -0.84 6.98 -6.48
N MET A 217 -2.17 7.17 -6.43
CA MET A 217 -2.77 8.51 -6.33
C MET A 217 -2.56 9.19 -4.96
N ASN A 218 -2.26 8.40 -3.92
CA ASN A 218 -2.04 8.90 -2.56
C ASN A 218 -0.56 9.22 -2.23
N PHE A 219 0.34 9.02 -3.19
CA PHE A 219 1.78 9.30 -3.05
C PHE A 219 2.14 10.67 -3.62
#